data_AF-A0A959FY84-F1
#
_entry.id   AF-A0A959FY84-F1
#
_cell.length_a   1.000
_cell.length_b   1.000
_cell.length_c   1.000
_cell.angle_alpha   90.00
_cell.angle_beta   90.00
_cell.angle_gamma   90.00
#
_symmetry.space_group_name_H-M   'P 1'
#
loop_
_entity.id
_entity.type
_entity.pdbx_description
1 polymer ?
#
loop_
_entity_poly.entity_id
_entity_poly.type
_entity_poly.pdbx_seq_one_letter_code
_entity_poly.pdbx_strand_id
1 'polypeptide(L)'
;RLAFMRLAMQARVPLGDWMLSPIHPILEGFERWTYPYGTNPVGEALSRAILNLPTDVSVQEAERVLDFLRQHADQLVTKAELLG
;
A
#
# COMPACT_ATOMS: atom_id res chain seq x y z
N ARG A 1 -4.95 -2.49 5.28
CA ARG A 1 -5.03 -1.73 4.00
C ARG A 1 -6.44 -1.31 3.58
N LEU A 2 -7.41 -2.21 3.34
CA LEU A 2 -8.74 -1.82 2.81
C LEU A 2 -9.47 -0.75 3.64
N ALA A 3 -9.48 -0.88 4.98
CA ALA A 3 -10.07 0.12 5.87
C ALA A 3 -9.37 1.49 5.73
N PHE A 4 -8.04 1.50 5.73
CA PHE A 4 -7.24 2.71 5.56
C PHE A 4 -7.48 3.40 4.20
N MET A 5 -7.56 2.63 3.11
CA MET A 5 -7.88 3.17 1.78
C MET A 5 -9.29 3.79 1.71
N ARG A 6 -10.26 3.25 2.47
CA ARG A 6 -11.59 3.85 2.59
C ARG A 6 -11.55 5.19 3.32
N LEU A 7 -10.74 5.32 4.38
CA LEU A 7 -10.52 6.59 5.06
C LEU A 7 -9.90 7.63 4.12
N ALA A 8 -8.86 7.23 3.37
CA ALA A 8 -8.22 8.11 2.39
C ALA A 8 -9.21 8.58 1.33
N MET A 9 -10.03 7.67 0.79
CA MET A 9 -11.08 8.00 -0.18
C MET A 9 -12.11 8.98 0.40
N GLN A 10 -12.58 8.77 1.63
CA GLN A 10 -13.52 9.68 2.30
C GLN A 10 -12.92 11.07 2.53
N ALA A 11 -11.63 11.12 2.89
CA ALA A 11 -10.85 12.37 3.02
C ALA A 11 -10.41 12.96 1.67
N ARG A 12 -10.80 12.33 0.54
CA ARG A 12 -10.36 12.68 -0.82
C ARG A 12 -8.84 12.72 -0.99
N VAL A 13 -8.08 11.96 -0.20
CA VAL A 13 -6.62 11.86 -0.26
C VAL A 13 -6.23 10.85 -1.35
N PRO A 14 -5.50 11.26 -2.40
CA PRO A 14 -5.11 10.36 -3.47
C PRO A 14 -3.98 9.45 -2.99
N LEU A 15 -4.29 8.19 -2.75
CA LEU A 15 -3.32 7.12 -2.52
C LEU A 15 -3.40 6.10 -3.65
N GLY A 16 -2.26 5.70 -4.18
CA GLY A 16 -2.18 4.79 -5.33
C GLY A 16 -2.32 3.32 -4.96
N ASP A 17 -2.68 2.52 -5.95
CA ASP A 17 -2.98 1.09 -5.86
C ASP A 17 -1.94 0.23 -6.61
N TRP A 18 -0.72 0.72 -6.76
CA TRP A 18 0.36 -0.05 -7.36
C TRP A 18 0.92 -1.06 -6.35
N MET A 19 1.50 -2.16 -6.83
CA MET A 19 2.15 -3.19 -5.99
C MET A 19 1.22 -3.89 -4.98
N LEU A 20 -0.05 -4.12 -5.33
CA LEU A 20 -1.01 -4.86 -4.47
C LEU A 20 -0.72 -6.35 -4.34
N SER A 21 0.17 -6.87 -5.18
CA SER A 21 0.51 -8.28 -5.26
C SER A 21 2.03 -8.46 -5.37
N PRO A 22 2.55 -9.65 -5.05
CA PRO A 22 3.97 -9.96 -5.25
C PRO A 22 4.40 -9.93 -6.72
N ILE A 23 3.43 -9.99 -7.66
CA ILE A 23 3.64 -9.84 -9.10
C ILE A 23 2.64 -8.80 -9.62
N HIS A 24 3.01 -7.53 -9.68
CA HIS A 24 2.13 -6.50 -10.22
C HIS A 24 2.06 -6.57 -11.77
N PRO A 25 0.89 -6.37 -12.41
CA PRO A 25 -0.44 -6.08 -11.86
C PRO A 25 -1.31 -7.32 -11.62
N ILE A 26 -0.72 -8.51 -11.58
CA ILE A 26 -1.43 -9.78 -11.43
C ILE A 26 -1.93 -9.92 -9.99
N LEU A 27 -3.25 -10.00 -9.79
CA LEU A 27 -3.84 -10.08 -8.45
C LEU A 27 -4.18 -11.52 -8.03
N GLU A 28 -4.32 -12.41 -9.01
CA GLU A 28 -4.74 -13.80 -8.85
C GLU A 28 -4.16 -14.66 -9.98
N GLY A 29 -4.26 -15.99 -9.86
CA GLY A 29 -3.78 -16.90 -10.89
C GLY A 29 -2.25 -16.95 -11.01
N PHE A 30 -1.54 -16.82 -9.88
CA PHE A 30 -0.08 -16.78 -9.83
C PHE A 30 0.59 -18.05 -10.41
N GLU A 31 -0.12 -19.17 -10.42
CA GLU A 31 0.32 -20.41 -11.04
C GLU A 31 0.61 -20.27 -12.54
N ARG A 32 -0.09 -19.35 -13.23
CA ARG A 32 0.15 -19.04 -14.65
C ARG A 32 1.50 -18.36 -14.89
N TRP A 33 2.08 -17.82 -13.84
CA TRP A 33 3.38 -17.15 -13.80
C TRP A 33 4.42 -17.99 -13.08
N THR A 34 4.14 -19.28 -12.88
CA THR A 34 5.03 -20.20 -12.16
C THR A 34 5.44 -19.67 -10.79
N TYR A 35 4.55 -18.92 -10.14
CA TYR A 35 4.80 -18.29 -8.83
C TYR A 35 3.95 -18.98 -7.76
N PRO A 36 4.55 -19.90 -6.97
CA PRO A 36 3.88 -20.50 -5.83
C PRO A 36 3.87 -19.51 -4.66
N TYR A 37 2.72 -19.37 -4.00
CA TYR A 37 2.62 -18.58 -2.78
C TYR A 37 3.52 -19.16 -1.67
N GLY A 38 4.10 -18.29 -0.85
CA GLY A 38 5.09 -18.63 0.17
C GLY A 38 6.54 -18.64 -0.33
N THR A 39 6.79 -18.48 -1.63
CA THR A 39 8.15 -18.50 -2.20
C THR A 39 8.86 -17.15 -2.11
N ASN A 40 8.11 -16.06 -1.94
CA ASN A 40 8.65 -14.75 -1.60
C ASN A 40 7.80 -14.11 -0.48
N PRO A 41 7.94 -14.59 0.77
CA PRO A 41 7.10 -14.18 1.89
C PRO A 41 7.23 -12.69 2.21
N VAL A 42 8.41 -12.10 1.96
CA VAL A 42 8.65 -10.66 2.13
C VAL A 42 7.83 -9.85 1.13
N GLY A 43 7.88 -10.19 -0.16
CA GLY A 43 7.09 -9.51 -1.19
C GLY A 43 5.59 -9.67 -0.96
N GLU A 44 5.15 -10.88 -0.61
CA GLU A 44 3.75 -11.18 -0.30
C GLU A 44 3.25 -10.39 0.92
N ALA A 45 4.07 -10.27 1.97
CA ALA A 45 3.72 -9.48 3.15
C ALA A 45 3.61 -8.00 2.80
N LEU A 46 4.64 -7.44 2.15
CA LEU A 46 4.70 -6.02 1.81
C LEU A 46 3.54 -5.60 0.88
N SER A 47 3.18 -6.42 -0.11
CA SER A 47 2.11 -6.07 -1.06
C SER A 47 0.74 -5.90 -0.40
N ARG A 48 0.52 -6.50 0.78
CA ARG A 48 -0.73 -6.34 1.56
C ARG A 48 -0.80 -5.04 2.35
N ALA A 49 0.33 -4.39 2.60
CA ALA A 49 0.43 -3.22 3.48
C ALA A 49 0.91 -1.95 2.77
N ILE A 50 1.54 -2.06 1.60
CA ILE A 50 2.12 -0.91 0.90
C ILE A 50 1.06 0.11 0.49
N LEU A 51 1.45 1.38 0.58
CA LEU A 51 0.72 2.55 0.14
C LEU A 51 1.60 3.32 -0.84
N ASN A 52 1.04 3.80 -1.95
CA ASN A 52 1.77 4.60 -2.93
C ASN A 52 1.37 6.07 -2.76
N LEU A 53 2.37 6.92 -2.60
CA LEU A 53 2.16 8.36 -2.47
C LEU A 53 2.24 9.02 -3.85
N PRO A 54 1.39 10.03 -4.13
CA PRO A 54 1.48 10.78 -5.37
C PRO A 54 2.75 11.65 -5.34
N THR A 55 3.51 11.62 -6.43
CA THR A 55 4.74 12.43 -6.57
C THR A 55 4.58 13.61 -7.51
N ASP A 56 3.61 13.56 -8.42
CA ASP A 56 3.29 14.63 -9.36
C ASP A 56 2.08 15.43 -8.87
N VAL A 57 2.28 16.15 -7.77
CA VAL A 57 1.26 16.98 -7.10
C VAL A 57 1.88 18.29 -6.61
N SER A 58 1.04 19.29 -6.33
CA SER A 58 1.49 20.54 -5.71
C SER A 58 1.99 20.31 -4.28
N VAL A 59 2.75 21.27 -3.75
CA VAL A 59 3.21 21.25 -2.35
C VAL A 59 2.03 21.18 -1.38
N GLN A 60 0.97 21.94 -1.63
CA GLN A 60 -0.21 21.96 -0.77
C GLN A 60 -0.91 20.59 -0.73
N GLU A 61 -0.95 19.89 -1.87
CA GLU A 61 -1.55 18.55 -1.94
C GLU A 61 -0.65 17.51 -1.26
N ALA A 62 0.67 17.62 -1.42
CA ALA A 62 1.63 16.80 -0.68
C ALA A 62 1.51 17.00 0.84
N GLU A 63 1.38 18.25 1.31
CA GLU A 63 1.14 18.56 2.72
C GLU A 63 -0.16 17.92 3.23
N ARG A 64 -1.24 18.01 2.45
CA ARG A 64 -2.52 17.39 2.78
C ARG A 64 -2.43 15.86 2.89
N VAL A 65 -1.68 15.22 2.00
CA VAL A 65 -1.38 13.77 2.09
C VAL A 65 -0.59 13.47 3.36
N LEU A 66 0.45 14.24 3.67
CA LEU A 66 1.27 14.04 4.86
C LEU A 66 0.46 14.23 6.16
N ASP A 67 -0.42 15.23 6.21
CA ASP A 67 -1.28 15.48 7.37
C ASP A 67 -2.28 14.34 7.58
N PHE A 68 -2.88 13.82 6.51
CA PHE A 68 -3.71 12.62 6.59
C PHE A 68 -2.95 11.42 7.15
N LEU A 69 -1.71 11.20 6.68
CA LEU A 69 -0.86 10.10 7.18
C LEU A 69 -0.51 10.28 8.67
N ARG A 70 -0.21 11.51 9.11
CA ARG A 70 0.07 11.80 10.52
C ARG A 70 -1.15 11.58 11.41
N GLN A 71 -2.32 12.01 10.95
CA GLN A 71 -3.58 11.88 11.69
C GLN A 71 -3.98 10.41 11.91
N HIS A 72 -3.61 9.52 10.99
CA HIS A 72 -3.96 8.10 11.02
C HIS A 72 -2.73 7.20 11.19
N ALA A 73 -1.67 7.72 11.81
CA ALA A 73 -0.40 7.01 11.97
C ALA A 73 -0.54 5.71 12.78
N ASP A 74 -1.52 5.65 13.68
CA ASP A 74 -1.89 4.48 14.48
C ASP A 74 -2.41 3.30 13.64
N GLN A 75 -2.80 3.55 12.39
CA GLN A 75 -3.25 2.52 11.45
C GLN A 75 -2.16 2.10 10.45
N LEU A 76 -0.97 2.69 10.55
CA LEU A 76 0.20 2.34 9.74
C LEU A 76 1.03 1.27 10.44
N VAL A 77 1.73 0.46 9.65
CA VAL A 77 2.64 -0.58 10.15
C VAL A 77 4.05 -0.30 9.63
N THR A 78 5.02 -0.53 10.49
CA THR A 78 6.43 -0.49 10.15
C THR A 78 6.85 -1.78 9.46
N LYS A 79 7.98 -1.73 8.74
CA LYS A 79 8.58 -2.93 8.15
C LYS A 79 8.94 -3.97 9.22
N ALA A 80 9.37 -3.53 10.40
CA ALA A 80 9.74 -4.42 11.50
C ALA A 80 8.52 -5.18 12.05
N GLU A 81 7.39 -4.50 12.25
CA GLU A 81 6.14 -5.15 12.67
C GLU A 81 5.57 -6.12 11.63
N LEU A 82 5.89 -5.89 10.35
CA LEU A 82 5.37 -6.69 9.25
C LEU A 82 6.22 -7.92 8.91
N LEU A 83 7.53 -7.87 9.17
CA LEU A 83 8.50 -8.89 8.76
C LEU A 83 9.25 -9.56 9.93
N GLY A 84 9.12 -9.05 11.15
CA GLY A 84 9.63 -9.66 12.38
C GLY A 84 8.67 -10.70 12.94
#